data_AF-A0A8J2N1E0-F1
#
_entry.id   AF-A0A8J2N1E0-F1
#
_cell.length_a   1.000
_cell.length_b   1.000
_cell.length_c   1.000
_cell.angle_alpha   90.00
_cell.angle_beta   90.00
_cell.angle_gamma   90.00
#
_symmetry.space_group_name_H-M   'P 1'
#
loop_
_entity.id
_entity.type
_entity.pdbx_description
1 polymer ?
#
loop_
_entity_poly.entity_id
_entity_poly.type
_entity_poly.pdbx_seq_one_letter_code
_entity_poly.pdbx_strand_id
1 'polypeptide(L)'
;MSQQAAPYTSGMGYRCYIASPARLASLEANNMPDFASMKYVILRKEIKLRGMFDYGKKLHMVARLEGHFRWMRAEHERGSATYQVRRLRERAKLMLTSKFKAESSRVSFTDLPGEMRNMIYDLALFDPFSGKSSEVEMEDSGDYAEAGNWVIPVSIVFFFLGDPVAHLPELRTLSVLNVIAALNKQLRQEVHTFFWSRIKVDLRPSVQPSCCSLVVQFLKKIGPHGRSALAGLSAYPVSARSPDHHHLNYQAMVTFLRECKNLQTFGLYLPIHMMMGPPDRMGMENFFLRGHPLSSPSMDHLVGVLHSLPQLRSARLQMDSSMVEGIHALSNHQRYPGFLRFAFSGVREGRLVQEFRTRLRARQDVEFQIMAPVDQVELYEEWLSQFPDERLP
;
A
#
# COMPACT_ATOMS: atom_id res chain seq x y z
N MET A 1 8.10 42.04 -28.43
CA MET A 1 9.41 41.49 -28.86
C MET A 1 9.18 40.06 -29.30
N SER A 2 9.31 39.75 -30.60
CA SER A 2 9.13 38.38 -31.10
C SER A 2 10.37 37.55 -30.74
N GLN A 3 10.18 36.51 -29.93
CA GLN A 3 11.23 35.50 -29.74
C GLN A 3 11.25 34.61 -30.98
N GLN A 4 12.23 34.84 -31.86
CA GLN A 4 12.55 33.90 -32.93
C GLN A 4 13.07 32.61 -32.30
N ALA A 5 12.27 31.54 -32.39
CA ALA A 5 12.70 30.20 -32.01
C ALA A 5 13.89 29.77 -32.88
N ALA A 6 14.99 29.37 -32.24
CA ALA A 6 16.17 28.89 -32.95
C ALA A 6 15.83 27.63 -33.79
N PRO A 7 16.28 27.54 -35.05
CA PRO A 7 15.92 26.44 -35.93
C PRO A 7 16.46 25.09 -35.43
N TYR A 8 15.64 24.05 -35.60
CA TYR A 8 16.00 22.67 -35.32
C TYR A 8 17.10 22.18 -36.28
N THR A 9 18.19 21.64 -35.75
CA THR A 9 19.23 20.98 -36.54
C THR A 9 18.83 19.53 -36.81
N SER A 10 18.59 19.22 -38.09
CA SER A 10 18.32 17.86 -38.55
C SER A 10 19.45 16.90 -38.12
N GLY A 11 19.10 15.84 -37.38
CA GLY A 11 20.05 14.81 -36.91
C GLY A 11 20.37 14.84 -35.41
N MET A 12 19.88 15.83 -34.65
CA MET A 12 20.08 15.85 -33.20
C MET A 12 19.16 14.82 -32.50
N GLY A 13 19.75 13.78 -31.90
CA GLY A 13 19.00 12.79 -31.13
C GLY A 13 18.27 13.44 -29.93
N TYR A 14 17.06 12.95 -29.61
CA TYR A 14 16.18 13.56 -28.60
C TYR A 14 16.83 13.75 -27.22
N ARG A 15 17.74 12.84 -26.80
CA ARG A 15 18.55 13.00 -25.57
C ARG A 15 19.32 14.32 -25.53
N CYS A 16 19.82 14.78 -26.68
CA CYS A 16 20.53 16.05 -26.81
C CYS A 16 19.57 17.24 -26.90
N TYR A 17 18.33 17.02 -27.38
CA TYR A 17 17.31 18.06 -27.50
C TYR A 17 16.73 18.48 -26.13
N ILE A 18 16.44 17.51 -25.25
CA ILE A 18 15.91 17.76 -23.89
C ILE A 18 16.97 18.16 -22.86
N ALA A 19 18.26 18.04 -23.19
CA ALA A 19 19.34 18.48 -22.32
C ALA A 19 19.41 20.01 -22.18
N SER A 20 18.66 20.77 -22.98
CA SER A 20 18.59 22.23 -22.93
C SER A 20 17.41 22.71 -22.06
N PRO A 21 17.67 23.33 -20.90
CA PRO A 21 16.62 23.84 -20.01
C PRO A 21 15.67 24.85 -20.67
N ALA A 22 16.18 25.69 -21.58
CA ALA A 22 15.39 26.69 -22.29
C ALA A 22 14.37 26.07 -23.27
N ARG A 23 14.71 24.95 -23.90
CA ARG A 23 13.80 24.24 -24.82
C ARG A 23 12.74 23.44 -24.07
N LEU A 24 13.06 23.02 -22.86
CA LEU A 24 12.13 22.35 -21.95
C LEU A 24 11.02 23.30 -21.48
N ALA A 25 11.39 24.49 -21.01
CA ALA A 25 10.45 25.53 -20.61
C ALA A 25 9.50 25.96 -21.75
N SER A 26 9.97 25.89 -23.00
CA SER A 26 9.16 26.16 -24.19
C SER A 26 8.10 25.09 -24.46
N LEU A 27 8.36 23.82 -24.11
CA LEU A 27 7.38 22.72 -24.22
C LEU A 27 6.32 22.79 -23.11
N GLU A 28 6.71 23.23 -21.92
CA GLU A 28 5.82 23.39 -20.76
C GLU A 28 4.90 24.61 -20.92
N ALA A 29 5.41 25.73 -21.47
CA ALA A 29 4.66 26.97 -21.60
C ALA A 29 3.58 26.95 -22.71
N ASN A 30 3.71 26.09 -23.73
CA ASN A 30 2.91 26.23 -24.95
C ASN A 30 1.66 25.36 -25.03
N ASN A 31 1.34 24.57 -24.00
CA ASN A 31 0.33 23.50 -24.08
C ASN A 31 0.56 22.55 -25.27
N MET A 32 -0.13 21.42 -25.31
CA MET A 32 0.04 20.49 -26.43
C MET A 32 -0.40 21.19 -27.73
N PRO A 33 0.40 21.20 -28.82
CA PRO A 33 -0.04 21.81 -30.07
C PRO A 33 -1.34 21.14 -30.53
N ASP A 34 -2.35 21.93 -30.88
CA ASP A 34 -3.60 21.40 -31.42
C ASP A 34 -3.36 20.89 -32.85
N PHE A 35 -2.89 19.64 -32.94
CA PHE A 35 -2.64 18.98 -34.21
C PHE A 35 -3.93 18.82 -35.03
N ALA A 36 -5.10 18.80 -34.40
CA ALA A 36 -6.38 18.65 -35.08
C ALA A 36 -6.69 19.88 -35.97
N SER A 37 -6.39 21.09 -35.48
CA SER A 37 -6.56 22.33 -36.24
C SER A 37 -5.46 22.59 -37.29
N MET A 38 -4.34 21.87 -37.25
CA MET A 38 -3.27 22.04 -38.24
C MET A 38 -3.72 21.74 -39.68
N LYS A 39 -3.26 22.57 -40.63
CA LYS A 39 -3.44 22.30 -42.06
C LYS A 39 -2.68 21.03 -42.45
N TYR A 40 -3.26 20.24 -43.35
CA TYR A 40 -2.70 18.95 -43.78
C TYR A 40 -1.24 19.01 -44.26
N VAL A 41 -0.89 20.07 -45.00
CA VAL A 41 0.49 20.30 -45.50
C VAL A 41 1.49 20.51 -44.35
N ILE A 42 1.08 21.16 -43.26
CA ILE A 42 1.91 21.41 -42.07
C ILE A 42 2.11 20.11 -41.29
N LEU A 43 1.04 19.34 -41.12
CA LEU A 43 1.05 18.00 -40.53
C LEU A 43 2.02 17.04 -41.24
N ARG A 44 2.05 17.06 -42.58
CA ARG A 44 2.98 16.23 -43.37
C ARG A 44 4.43 16.63 -43.15
N LYS A 45 4.69 17.94 -43.08
CA LYS A 45 6.04 18.46 -42.79
C LYS A 45 6.50 18.04 -41.39
N GLU A 46 5.65 18.15 -40.36
CA GLU A 46 5.99 17.72 -38.99
C GLU A 46 6.25 16.20 -38.89
N ILE A 47 5.42 15.37 -39.53
CA ILE A 47 5.61 13.92 -39.54
C ILE A 47 6.95 13.54 -40.19
N LYS A 48 7.25 14.14 -41.34
CA LYS A 48 8.50 13.90 -42.05
C LYS A 48 9.71 14.40 -41.25
N LEU A 49 9.61 15.57 -40.63
CA LEU A 49 10.67 16.17 -39.81
C LEU A 49 11.01 15.30 -38.59
N ARG A 50 10.04 14.55 -38.07
CA ARG A 50 10.20 13.62 -36.94
C ARG A 50 10.53 12.18 -37.37
N GLY A 51 10.80 11.95 -38.65
CA GLY A 51 11.15 10.63 -39.19
C GLY A 51 10.01 9.61 -39.13
N MET A 52 8.76 10.06 -39.07
CA MET A 52 7.59 9.19 -39.05
C MET A 52 7.04 8.99 -40.48
N PHE A 53 6.47 7.80 -40.74
CA PHE A 53 5.84 7.51 -42.04
C PHE A 53 4.48 8.20 -42.18
N ASP A 54 4.27 8.82 -43.35
CA ASP A 54 3.01 9.45 -43.74
C ASP A 54 2.09 8.42 -44.42
N TYR A 55 0.98 8.09 -43.76
CA TYR A 55 -0.05 7.17 -44.29
C TYR A 55 -1.20 7.90 -44.98
N GLY A 56 -1.06 9.20 -45.28
CA GLY A 56 -1.96 9.96 -46.13
C GLY A 56 -3.28 10.40 -45.51
N LYS A 57 -3.75 9.82 -44.39
CA LYS A 57 -4.98 10.26 -43.72
C LYS A 57 -4.68 11.25 -42.58
N LYS A 58 -5.23 12.47 -42.65
CA LYS A 58 -5.02 13.55 -41.65
C LYS A 58 -5.25 13.06 -40.22
N LEU A 59 -6.35 12.35 -39.97
CA LEU A 59 -6.71 11.86 -38.64
C LEU A 59 -5.64 10.91 -38.05
N HIS A 60 -5.08 10.04 -38.90
CA HIS A 60 -4.03 9.11 -38.49
C HIS A 60 -2.72 9.84 -38.18
N MET A 61 -2.42 10.89 -38.94
CA MET A 61 -1.25 11.74 -38.72
C MET A 61 -1.34 12.51 -37.39
N VAL A 62 -2.52 13.05 -37.07
CA VAL A 62 -2.83 13.72 -35.80
C VAL A 62 -2.65 12.74 -34.64
N ALA A 63 -3.31 11.58 -34.67
CA ALA A 63 -3.22 10.58 -33.62
C ALA A 63 -1.77 10.10 -33.38
N ARG A 64 -0.98 9.97 -34.44
CA ARG A 64 0.43 9.57 -34.36
C ARG A 64 1.30 10.65 -33.71
N LEU A 65 1.10 11.92 -34.07
CA LEU A 65 1.80 13.03 -33.43
C LEU A 65 1.41 13.15 -31.95
N GLU A 66 0.13 13.07 -31.61
CA GLU A 66 -0.33 13.08 -30.22
C GLU A 66 0.24 11.92 -29.41
N GLY A 67 0.26 10.70 -29.97
CA GLY A 67 0.89 9.53 -29.34
C GLY A 67 2.38 9.74 -29.10
N HIS A 68 3.09 10.30 -30.09
CA HIS A 68 4.52 10.61 -29.98
C HIS A 68 4.79 11.67 -28.91
N PHE A 69 3.99 12.74 -28.83
CA PHE A 69 4.13 13.78 -27.81
C PHE A 69 3.78 13.28 -26.40
N ARG A 70 2.75 12.45 -26.26
CA ARG A 70 2.45 11.77 -24.99
C ARG A 70 3.60 10.87 -24.54
N TRP A 71 4.16 10.08 -25.45
CA TRP A 71 5.34 9.26 -25.18
C TRP A 71 6.57 10.11 -24.79
N MET A 72 6.82 11.21 -25.51
CA MET A 72 7.92 12.15 -25.21
C MET A 72 7.78 12.79 -23.83
N ARG A 73 6.56 13.21 -23.45
CA ARG A 73 6.27 13.74 -22.11
C ARG A 73 6.50 12.68 -21.04
N ALA A 74 6.03 11.45 -21.25
CA ALA A 74 6.23 10.34 -20.32
C ALA A 74 7.71 9.93 -20.18
N GLU A 75 8.51 9.99 -21.24
CA GLU A 75 9.97 9.80 -21.16
C GLU A 75 10.67 10.96 -20.46
N HIS A 76 10.20 12.20 -20.68
CA HIS A 76 10.74 13.36 -19.99
C HIS A 76 10.46 13.32 -18.48
N GLU A 77 9.22 13.02 -18.08
CA GLU A 77 8.84 12.82 -16.68
C GLU A 77 9.70 11.73 -16.02
N ARG A 78 9.94 10.61 -16.73
CA ARG A 78 10.85 9.55 -16.27
C ARG A 78 12.31 10.01 -16.17
N GLY A 79 12.80 10.77 -17.13
CA GLY A 79 14.15 11.33 -17.14
C GLY A 79 14.38 12.37 -16.03
N SER A 80 13.41 13.26 -15.81
CA SER A 80 13.41 14.28 -14.76
C SER A 80 13.36 13.63 -13.38
N ALA A 81 12.50 12.62 -13.18
CA ALA A 81 12.47 11.84 -11.95
C ALA A 81 13.81 11.16 -11.66
N THR A 82 14.45 10.58 -12.69
CA THR A 82 15.77 9.93 -12.56
C THR A 82 16.88 10.95 -12.25
N TYR A 83 16.86 12.11 -12.91
CA TYR A 83 17.81 13.20 -12.68
C TYR A 83 17.66 13.78 -11.27
N GLN A 84 16.45 14.00 -10.78
CA GLN A 84 16.21 14.55 -9.44
C GLN A 84 16.51 13.53 -8.34
N VAL A 85 16.26 12.22 -8.55
CA VAL A 85 16.78 11.15 -7.66
C VAL A 85 18.29 11.20 -7.58
N ARG A 86 18.95 11.31 -8.73
CA ARG A 86 20.41 11.41 -8.79
C ARG A 86 20.88 12.66 -8.05
N ARG A 87 20.22 13.81 -8.25
CA ARG A 87 20.51 15.07 -7.55
C ARG A 87 20.27 14.96 -6.04
N LEU A 88 19.23 14.28 -5.57
CA LEU A 88 18.99 14.04 -4.14
C LEU A 88 20.02 13.09 -3.53
N ARG A 89 20.41 12.02 -4.23
CA ARG A 89 21.53 11.15 -3.81
C ARG A 89 22.83 11.92 -3.77
N GLU A 90 23.10 12.75 -4.77
CA GLU A 90 24.26 13.64 -4.82
C GLU A 90 24.19 14.69 -3.71
N ARG A 91 23.01 15.23 -3.37
CA ARG A 91 22.81 16.21 -2.30
C ARG A 91 22.92 15.58 -0.91
N ALA A 92 22.41 14.37 -0.71
CA ALA A 92 22.62 13.57 0.49
C ALA A 92 24.10 13.22 0.65
N LYS A 93 24.76 12.79 -0.43
CA LYS A 93 26.20 12.58 -0.47
C LYS A 93 26.95 13.88 -0.16
N LEU A 94 26.54 15.01 -0.74
CA LEU A 94 27.10 16.34 -0.46
C LEU A 94 26.85 16.78 0.97
N MET A 95 25.75 16.39 1.61
CA MET A 95 25.51 16.63 3.04
C MET A 95 26.45 15.79 3.90
N LEU A 96 26.63 14.52 3.56
CA LEU A 96 27.56 13.60 4.23
C LEU A 96 29.03 13.98 4.01
N THR A 97 29.37 14.61 2.88
CA THR A 97 30.74 15.07 2.55
C THR A 97 30.98 16.54 2.85
N SER A 98 29.93 17.35 3.01
CA SER A 98 30.05 18.65 3.67
C SER A 98 30.64 18.38 5.04
N LYS A 99 31.42 19.31 5.59
CA LYS A 99 32.13 19.16 6.87
C LYS A 99 31.16 19.09 8.07
N PHE A 100 30.17 18.21 8.02
CA PHE A 100 29.41 17.71 9.13
C PHE A 100 30.41 16.88 9.96
N LYS A 101 31.25 17.57 10.72
CA LYS A 101 31.91 16.95 11.85
C LYS A 101 30.77 16.39 12.69
N ALA A 102 30.74 15.08 12.87
CA ALA A 102 29.89 14.47 13.89
C ALA A 102 30.26 15.18 15.20
N GLU A 103 29.43 16.16 15.59
CA GLU A 103 29.56 16.81 16.88
C GLU A 103 29.25 15.72 17.89
N SER A 104 30.26 15.30 18.65
CA SER A 104 30.13 14.26 19.68
C SER A 104 29.12 14.61 20.77
N SER A 105 28.71 15.88 20.85
CA SER A 105 27.65 16.39 21.71
C SER A 105 26.24 16.11 21.19
N ARG A 106 26.06 15.75 19.91
CA ARG A 106 24.74 15.46 19.33
C ARG A 106 24.44 13.98 19.49
N VAL A 107 23.71 13.65 20.54
CA VAL A 107 23.36 12.28 20.92
C VAL A 107 21.97 11.89 20.40
N SER A 108 21.10 12.86 20.15
CA SER A 108 19.70 12.65 19.76
C SER A 108 19.31 13.35 18.46
N PHE A 109 18.26 12.83 17.80
CA PHE A 109 17.69 13.45 16.61
C PHE A 109 17.22 14.88 16.88
N THR A 110 16.79 15.16 18.12
CA THR A 110 16.38 16.51 18.54
C THR A 110 17.54 17.50 18.58
N ASP A 111 18.78 17.01 18.63
CA ASP A 111 19.98 17.85 18.65
C ASP A 111 20.37 18.31 17.22
N LEU A 112 19.66 17.82 16.19
CA LEU A 112 19.80 18.34 14.84
C LEU A 112 19.14 19.74 14.73
N PRO A 113 19.73 20.65 13.95
CA PRO A 113 19.12 21.94 13.64
C PRO A 113 17.69 21.76 13.12
N GLY A 114 16.80 22.69 13.48
CA GLY A 114 15.40 22.65 13.08
C GLY A 114 15.22 22.53 11.57
N GLU A 115 16.08 23.19 10.78
CA GLU A 115 16.04 23.12 9.32
C GLU A 115 16.38 21.73 8.79
N MET A 116 17.31 21.01 9.44
CA MET A 116 17.64 19.63 9.06
C MET A 116 16.53 18.68 9.47
N ARG A 117 15.94 18.86 10.65
CA ARG A 117 14.79 18.05 11.08
C ARG A 117 13.60 18.27 10.14
N ASN A 118 13.26 19.52 9.85
CA ASN A 118 12.17 19.88 8.93
C ASN A 118 12.44 19.35 7.53
N MET A 119 13.68 19.40 7.03
CA MET A 119 14.00 18.84 5.72
C MET A 119 13.97 17.31 5.69
N ILE A 120 14.34 16.66 6.79
CA ILE A 120 14.18 15.21 6.98
C ILE A 120 12.69 14.88 7.00
N TYR A 121 11.87 15.67 7.70
CA TYR A 121 10.42 15.54 7.72
C TYR A 121 9.82 15.82 6.35
N ASP A 122 10.19 16.89 5.64
CA ASP A 122 9.70 17.20 4.29
C ASP A 122 10.05 16.11 3.27
N LEU A 123 11.26 15.55 3.36
CA LEU A 123 11.68 14.43 2.51
C LEU A 123 11.05 13.10 2.92
N ALA A 124 10.73 12.92 4.19
CA ALA A 124 10.08 11.73 4.71
C ALA A 124 8.56 11.76 4.53
N LEU A 125 7.95 12.95 4.56
CA LEU A 125 6.52 13.21 4.70
C LEU A 125 5.85 13.82 3.46
N PHE A 126 6.50 14.75 2.75
CA PHE A 126 5.86 15.65 1.79
C PHE A 126 6.46 15.56 0.38
N ASP A 127 6.64 14.35 -0.15
CA ASP A 127 7.19 14.05 -1.48
C ASP A 127 7.05 15.22 -2.50
N PRO A 128 8.11 16.02 -2.75
CA PRO A 128 8.03 17.13 -3.70
C PRO A 128 7.98 16.66 -5.16
N PHE A 129 7.87 15.34 -5.41
CA PHE A 129 7.88 14.72 -6.74
C PHE A 129 6.58 14.02 -7.12
N SER A 130 5.46 14.25 -6.41
CA SER A 130 4.13 14.05 -6.97
C SER A 130 3.85 15.11 -8.04
N GLY A 131 4.62 15.09 -9.12
CA GLY A 131 4.42 15.93 -10.32
C GLY A 131 3.12 15.59 -11.07
N LYS A 132 2.35 14.63 -10.55
CA LYS A 132 0.90 14.62 -10.68
C LYS A 132 0.41 14.87 -9.26
N SER A 133 -0.44 15.89 -9.11
CA SER A 133 -1.57 15.76 -8.20
C SER A 133 -2.28 14.45 -8.60
N SER A 134 -1.81 13.32 -8.09
CA SER A 134 -2.77 12.39 -7.55
C SER A 134 -3.56 13.29 -6.62
N GLU A 135 -4.82 13.51 -6.95
CA GLU A 135 -5.82 13.69 -5.91
C GLU A 135 -5.65 12.46 -5.00
N VAL A 136 -4.66 12.53 -4.10
CA VAL A 136 -4.95 12.27 -2.71
C VAL A 136 -6.08 13.26 -2.48
N GLU A 137 -7.32 12.78 -2.60
CA GLU A 137 -8.43 13.41 -1.91
C GLU A 137 -8.02 13.36 -0.43
N MET A 138 -7.18 14.31 -0.04
CA MET A 138 -7.31 14.89 1.27
C MET A 138 -8.66 15.57 1.16
N GLU A 139 -9.70 14.93 1.71
CA GLU A 139 -10.78 15.73 2.26
C GLU A 139 -10.10 16.86 3.02
N ASP A 140 -10.42 18.09 2.63
CA ASP A 140 -9.86 19.34 3.15
C ASP A 140 -10.25 19.48 4.61
N SER A 141 -9.63 18.66 5.44
CA SER A 141 -9.66 18.67 6.88
C SER A 141 -8.38 19.41 7.24
N GLY A 142 -8.52 20.73 7.36
CA GLY A 142 -7.44 21.67 7.67
C GLY A 142 -6.82 21.50 9.06
N ASP A 143 -6.74 20.28 9.56
CA ASP A 143 -6.27 19.95 10.90
C ASP A 143 -4.98 19.11 10.80
N TYR A 144 -3.85 19.71 11.20
CA TYR A 144 -2.54 19.06 11.26
C TYR A 144 -2.52 17.81 12.16
N ALA A 145 -3.59 17.54 12.91
CA ALA A 145 -3.83 16.30 13.63
C ALA A 145 -3.95 15.06 12.70
N GLU A 146 -4.29 15.23 11.42
CA GLU A 146 -4.44 14.12 10.46
C GLU A 146 -3.17 13.73 9.71
N ALA A 147 -2.06 14.47 9.87
CA ALA A 147 -0.75 14.14 9.30
C ALA A 147 -0.18 12.77 9.76
N GLY A 148 -0.85 12.11 10.72
CA GLY A 148 -0.52 10.77 11.23
C GLY A 148 -1.14 9.60 10.46
N ASN A 149 -2.02 9.82 9.48
CA ASN A 149 -2.64 8.73 8.71
C ASN A 149 -1.97 8.60 7.34
N TRP A 150 -1.15 7.55 7.16
CA TRP A 150 -0.44 7.27 5.92
C TRP A 150 -1.13 6.15 5.15
N VAL A 151 -1.82 6.53 4.08
CA VAL A 151 -2.30 5.56 3.12
C VAL A 151 -1.14 5.20 2.21
N ILE A 152 -0.64 3.95 2.32
CA ILE A 152 0.43 3.46 1.45
C ILE A 152 -0.23 2.62 0.36
N PRO A 153 -0.46 3.17 -0.86
CA PRO A 153 -0.91 2.37 -1.98
C PRO A 153 0.23 1.41 -2.39
N VAL A 154 0.18 0.19 -1.88
CA VAL A 154 1.20 -0.81 -2.18
C VAL A 154 0.91 -1.42 -3.55
N SER A 155 1.42 -0.75 -4.58
CA SER A 155 1.40 -1.30 -5.93
C SER A 155 2.55 -2.30 -6.14
N ILE A 156 2.37 -3.54 -5.68
CA ILE A 156 3.28 -4.64 -6.02
C ILE A 156 2.89 -5.14 -7.41
N VAL A 157 3.51 -4.58 -8.44
CA VAL A 157 3.44 -5.18 -9.79
C VAL A 157 4.43 -6.34 -9.81
N PHE A 158 3.92 -7.57 -9.73
CA PHE A 158 4.72 -8.79 -9.90
C PHE A 158 5.18 -8.91 -11.37
N PHE A 159 6.44 -8.57 -11.65
CA PHE A 159 7.14 -9.12 -12.81
C PHE A 159 7.92 -10.36 -12.37
N PHE A 160 7.65 -11.49 -13.02
CA PHE A 160 8.17 -12.82 -12.66
C PHE A 160 9.69 -13.02 -12.83
N LEU A 161 10.47 -11.98 -13.12
CA LEU A 161 11.92 -12.09 -13.35
C LEU A 161 12.65 -10.84 -12.85
N GLY A 162 13.29 -10.94 -11.67
CA GLY A 162 14.30 -9.99 -11.20
C GLY A 162 13.77 -8.76 -10.47
N ASP A 163 14.09 -8.69 -9.17
CA ASP A 163 13.96 -7.58 -8.22
C ASP A 163 12.73 -6.64 -8.31
N PRO A 164 11.86 -6.61 -7.29
CA PRO A 164 10.75 -5.67 -7.23
C PRO A 164 11.27 -4.27 -6.93
N VAL A 165 11.69 -3.54 -7.96
CA VAL A 165 11.86 -2.08 -7.88
C VAL A 165 10.47 -1.46 -7.94
N ALA A 166 9.79 -1.49 -6.79
CA ALA A 166 8.60 -0.69 -6.59
C ALA A 166 9.00 0.79 -6.69
N HIS A 167 8.58 1.48 -7.75
CA HIS A 167 8.71 2.93 -7.84
C HIS A 167 7.71 3.57 -6.87
N LEU A 168 8.11 3.70 -5.61
CA LEU A 168 7.31 4.33 -4.56
C LEU A 168 8.15 5.40 -3.83
N PRO A 169 7.53 6.54 -3.44
CA PRO A 169 8.09 7.51 -2.49
C PRO A 169 8.61 6.84 -1.21
N GLU A 170 8.01 5.69 -0.81
CA GLU A 170 8.41 4.94 0.37
C GLU A 170 9.82 4.34 0.32
N LEU A 171 10.33 3.92 -0.85
CA LEU A 171 11.74 3.50 -0.94
C LEU A 171 12.68 4.67 -0.70
N ARG A 172 12.23 5.91 -0.92
CA ARG A 172 13.01 7.12 -0.68
C ARG A 172 12.89 7.61 0.75
N THR A 173 11.72 7.57 1.40
CA THR A 173 11.63 7.80 2.85
C THR A 173 12.46 6.77 3.60
N LEU A 174 12.34 5.48 3.26
CA LEU A 174 13.20 4.44 3.81
C LEU A 174 14.67 4.66 3.42
N SER A 175 14.99 5.16 2.23
CA SER A 175 16.36 5.50 1.85
C SER A 175 16.90 6.72 2.59
N VAL A 176 16.09 7.73 2.89
CA VAL A 176 16.46 8.93 3.66
C VAL A 176 16.64 8.55 5.12
N LEU A 177 15.71 7.76 5.68
CA LEU A 177 15.88 7.10 6.96
C LEU A 177 17.17 6.28 6.98
N ASN A 178 17.47 5.50 5.93
CA ASN A 178 18.72 4.73 5.80
C ASN A 178 19.99 5.59 5.62
N VAL A 179 19.87 6.80 5.07
CA VAL A 179 20.97 7.76 4.95
C VAL A 179 21.23 8.44 6.30
N ILE A 180 20.17 8.86 7.01
CA ILE A 180 20.25 9.35 8.39
C ILE A 180 20.78 8.24 9.30
N ALA A 181 20.36 7.01 9.05
CA ALA A 181 20.81 5.81 9.73
C ALA A 181 22.31 5.56 9.55
N ALA A 182 22.91 6.01 8.45
CA ALA A 182 24.35 5.90 8.21
C ALA A 182 25.17 6.90 9.06
N LEU A 183 24.55 7.92 9.65
CA LEU A 183 25.21 8.91 10.50
C LEU A 183 25.47 8.39 11.92
N ASN A 184 24.49 7.68 12.53
CA ASN A 184 24.60 7.12 13.88
C ASN A 184 23.53 6.03 14.12
N LYS A 185 23.91 4.88 14.73
CA LYS A 185 22.99 3.77 15.07
C LYS A 185 21.91 4.16 16.09
N GLN A 186 22.21 5.06 17.03
CA GLN A 186 21.24 5.57 17.99
C GLN A 186 20.21 6.48 17.32
N LEU A 187 20.68 7.48 16.55
CA LEU A 187 19.79 8.37 15.76
C LEU A 187 18.87 7.56 14.84
N ARG A 188 19.38 6.50 14.22
CA ARG A 188 18.57 5.55 13.44
C ARG A 188 17.40 5.00 14.22
N GLN A 189 17.67 4.47 15.42
CA GLN A 189 16.63 3.86 16.25
C GLN A 189 15.63 4.91 16.72
N GLU A 190 16.09 6.10 17.11
CA GLU A 190 15.22 7.21 17.52
C GLU A 190 14.31 7.67 16.39
N VAL A 191 14.85 7.91 15.20
CA VAL A 191 14.07 8.37 14.05
C VAL A 191 13.08 7.29 13.60
N HIS A 192 13.50 6.03 13.50
CA HIS A 192 12.58 4.94 13.17
C HIS A 192 11.47 4.81 14.21
N THR A 193 11.80 4.85 15.51
CA THR A 193 10.81 4.76 16.58
C THR A 193 9.84 5.92 16.52
N PHE A 194 10.35 7.15 16.38
CA PHE A 194 9.53 8.34 16.23
C PHE A 194 8.60 8.24 15.03
N PHE A 195 9.13 7.86 13.87
CA PHE A 195 8.36 7.72 12.63
C PHE A 195 7.23 6.70 12.78
N TRP A 196 7.55 5.45 13.14
CA TRP A 196 6.55 4.37 13.23
C TRP A 196 5.53 4.58 14.36
N SER A 197 5.91 5.28 15.45
CA SER A 197 5.01 5.61 16.56
C SER A 197 4.00 6.72 16.25
N ARG A 198 4.20 7.46 15.15
CA ARG A 198 3.33 8.56 14.75
C ARG A 198 2.49 8.27 13.52
N ILE A 199 2.71 7.12 12.89
CA ILE A 199 2.10 6.79 11.61
C ILE A 199 1.16 5.61 11.76
N LYS A 200 -0.03 5.76 11.16
CA LYS A 200 -0.94 4.67 10.87
C LYS A 200 -0.75 4.26 9.42
N VAL A 201 -0.49 2.98 9.20
CA VAL A 201 -0.19 2.44 7.87
C VAL A 201 -1.42 1.73 7.33
N ASP A 202 -1.97 2.21 6.22
CA ASP A 202 -2.99 1.49 5.48
C ASP A 202 -2.38 0.78 4.26
N LEU A 203 -2.38 -0.55 4.28
CA LEU A 203 -1.91 -1.40 3.21
C LEU A 203 -3.07 -1.73 2.26
N ARG A 204 -2.99 -1.18 1.05
CA ARG A 204 -3.91 -1.50 -0.05
C ARG A 204 -3.11 -2.19 -1.16
N PRO A 205 -3.29 -3.51 -1.38
CA PRO A 205 -2.67 -4.16 -2.52
C PRO A 205 -3.20 -3.54 -3.81
N SER A 206 -2.41 -3.46 -4.87
CA SER A 206 -2.94 -3.17 -6.22
C SER A 206 -3.18 -4.44 -7.05
N VAL A 207 -2.41 -5.50 -6.80
CA VAL A 207 -2.47 -6.78 -7.53
C VAL A 207 -2.12 -7.93 -6.60
N GLN A 208 -2.96 -8.97 -6.53
CA GLN A 208 -2.74 -10.35 -6.01
C GLN A 208 -1.50 -10.63 -5.11
N PRO A 209 -1.41 -10.10 -3.88
CA PRO A 209 -1.15 -11.04 -2.79
C PRO A 209 -2.34 -11.08 -1.84
N SER A 210 -2.46 -12.18 -1.12
CA SER A 210 -3.35 -12.22 0.04
C SER A 210 -3.00 -11.11 1.03
N CYS A 211 -4.01 -10.54 1.68
CA CYS A 211 -3.86 -9.52 2.71
C CYS A 211 -2.81 -9.93 3.77
N CYS A 212 -2.86 -11.18 4.24
CA CYS A 212 -1.89 -11.71 5.20
C CYS A 212 -0.45 -11.70 4.66
N SER A 213 -0.23 -12.06 3.39
CA SER A 213 1.11 -12.05 2.79
C SER A 213 1.65 -10.62 2.66
N LEU A 214 0.80 -9.66 2.28
CA LEU A 214 1.19 -8.25 2.21
C LEU A 214 1.61 -7.72 3.59
N VAL A 215 0.83 -8.01 4.63
CA VAL A 215 1.17 -7.66 6.02
C VAL A 215 2.49 -8.31 6.44
N VAL A 216 2.68 -9.60 6.17
CA VAL A 216 3.94 -10.32 6.50
C VAL A 216 5.14 -9.67 5.81
N GLN A 217 5.05 -9.34 4.53
CA GLN A 217 6.13 -8.71 3.79
C GLN A 217 6.46 -7.32 4.34
N PHE A 218 5.43 -6.53 4.64
CA PHE A 218 5.57 -5.22 5.27
C PHE A 218 6.25 -5.31 6.64
N LEU A 219 5.72 -6.15 7.53
CA LEU A 219 6.24 -6.33 8.89
C LEU A 219 7.67 -6.89 8.90
N LYS A 220 8.03 -7.75 7.94
CA LYS A 220 9.43 -8.19 7.73
C LYS A 220 10.32 -7.01 7.31
N LYS A 221 9.86 -6.18 6.38
CA LYS A 221 10.64 -5.07 5.80
C LYS A 221 10.95 -3.96 6.81
N ILE A 222 10.01 -3.62 7.69
CA ILE A 222 10.24 -2.58 8.72
C ILE A 222 11.13 -3.06 9.88
N GLY A 223 11.35 -4.37 9.99
CA GLY A 223 12.21 -4.98 11.01
C GLY A 223 11.63 -4.93 12.45
N PRO A 224 12.33 -5.52 13.43
CA PRO A 224 11.82 -5.65 14.80
C PRO A 224 11.58 -4.30 15.50
N HIS A 225 12.45 -3.32 15.30
CA HIS A 225 12.26 -1.97 15.85
C HIS A 225 11.02 -1.30 15.27
N GLY A 226 10.86 -1.35 13.94
CA GLY A 226 9.68 -0.78 13.28
C GLY A 226 8.40 -1.45 13.75
N ARG A 227 8.38 -2.80 13.85
CA ARG A 227 7.25 -3.54 14.41
C ARG A 227 6.93 -3.07 15.82
N SER A 228 7.92 -3.02 16.72
CA SER A 228 7.70 -2.62 18.11
C SER A 228 7.17 -1.18 18.26
N ALA A 229 7.53 -0.28 17.34
CA ALA A 229 7.15 1.12 17.36
C ALA A 229 5.86 1.43 16.59
N LEU A 230 5.36 0.52 15.74
CA LEU A 230 4.22 0.74 14.85
C LEU A 230 2.96 1.11 15.63
N ALA A 231 2.41 2.30 15.39
CA ALA A 231 1.22 2.79 16.09
C ALA A 231 -0.11 2.36 15.44
N GLY A 232 -0.16 2.25 14.11
CA GLY A 232 -1.38 1.81 13.43
C GLY A 232 -1.09 0.96 12.20
N LEU A 233 -1.93 -0.05 11.97
CA LEU A 233 -1.84 -0.92 10.82
C LEU A 233 -3.24 -1.33 10.37
N SER A 234 -3.62 -0.95 9.15
CA SER A 234 -4.78 -1.51 8.47
C SER A 234 -4.35 -2.25 7.21
N ALA A 235 -5.01 -3.34 6.86
CA ALA A 235 -4.80 -4.02 5.59
C ALA A 235 -6.14 -4.43 4.96
N TYR A 236 -6.33 -3.98 3.73
CA TYR A 236 -7.55 -4.16 2.95
C TYR A 236 -7.33 -5.22 1.87
N PRO A 237 -8.39 -5.94 1.45
CA PRO A 237 -8.23 -6.97 0.45
C PRO A 237 -8.06 -6.36 -0.94
N VAL A 238 -7.39 -7.14 -1.78
CA VAL A 238 -7.73 -7.21 -3.20
C VAL A 238 -8.04 -8.66 -3.48
N SER A 239 -9.07 -8.91 -4.29
CA SER A 239 -9.52 -10.23 -4.73
C SER A 239 -8.32 -11.16 -5.02
N ALA A 240 -7.95 -11.99 -4.05
CA ALA A 240 -6.81 -12.89 -4.17
C ALA A 240 -7.29 -14.17 -4.83
N ARG A 241 -6.79 -14.46 -6.02
CA ARG A 241 -7.10 -15.69 -6.77
C ARG A 241 -6.10 -16.82 -6.53
N SER A 242 -5.13 -16.68 -5.62
CA SER A 242 -4.09 -17.70 -5.44
C SER A 242 -4.25 -18.41 -4.09
N PRO A 243 -4.71 -19.67 -4.06
CA PRO A 243 -5.01 -20.41 -2.83
C PRO A 243 -3.78 -20.89 -2.06
N ASP A 244 -2.60 -20.87 -2.69
CA ASP A 244 -1.41 -21.50 -2.12
C ASP A 244 -0.80 -20.59 -1.04
N HIS A 245 -0.72 -21.12 0.19
CA HIS A 245 -0.08 -20.52 1.38
C HIS A 245 -0.87 -19.49 2.18
N HIS A 246 -2.19 -19.36 2.02
CA HIS A 246 -2.98 -18.43 2.85
C HIS A 246 -2.83 -18.68 4.35
N HIS A 247 -2.96 -19.94 4.79
CA HIS A 247 -2.88 -20.29 6.20
C HIS A 247 -1.48 -20.06 6.79
N LEU A 248 -0.41 -20.36 6.04
CA LEU A 248 0.96 -20.10 6.48
C LEU A 248 1.25 -18.60 6.59
N ASN A 249 0.76 -17.80 5.62
CA ASN A 249 0.87 -16.35 5.69
C ASN A 249 0.08 -15.78 6.88
N TYR A 250 -1.10 -16.32 7.17
CA TYR A 250 -1.88 -15.98 8.35
C TYR A 250 -1.11 -16.25 9.64
N GLN A 251 -0.57 -17.47 9.82
CA GLN A 251 0.22 -17.83 11.01
C GLN A 251 1.45 -16.92 11.18
N ALA A 252 2.17 -16.65 10.09
CA ALA A 252 3.32 -15.74 10.10
C ALA A 252 2.89 -14.31 10.46
N MET A 253 1.76 -13.83 9.93
CA MET A 253 1.21 -12.51 10.25
C MET A 253 0.91 -12.40 11.74
N VAL A 254 0.17 -13.35 12.29
CA VAL A 254 -0.20 -13.37 13.72
C VAL A 254 1.06 -13.38 14.60
N THR A 255 2.10 -14.10 14.19
CA THR A 255 3.39 -14.12 14.89
C THR A 255 4.04 -12.74 14.90
N PHE A 256 4.10 -12.03 13.77
CA PHE A 256 4.67 -10.68 13.72
C PHE A 256 3.82 -9.64 14.47
N LEU A 257 2.50 -9.77 14.46
CA LEU A 257 1.61 -8.87 15.20
C LEU A 257 1.93 -8.88 16.70
N ARG A 258 2.32 -10.02 17.27
CA ARG A 258 2.74 -10.13 18.68
C ARG A 258 3.91 -9.20 19.05
N GLU A 259 4.76 -8.85 18.08
CA GLU A 259 5.89 -7.96 18.27
C GLU A 259 5.51 -6.47 18.23
N CYS A 260 4.29 -6.14 17.83
CA CYS A 260 3.83 -4.76 17.62
C CYS A 260 3.33 -4.11 18.93
N LYS A 261 4.22 -3.97 19.92
CA LYS A 261 3.86 -3.58 21.29
C LYS A 261 3.19 -2.21 21.43
N ASN A 262 3.50 -1.28 20.52
CA ASN A 262 2.90 0.06 20.51
C ASN A 262 1.70 0.19 19.55
N LEU A 263 1.19 -0.91 19.00
CA LEU A 263 0.05 -0.88 18.08
C LEU A 263 -1.22 -0.45 18.82
N GLN A 264 -1.78 0.69 18.42
CA GLN A 264 -2.98 1.30 19.00
C GLN A 264 -4.23 1.01 18.18
N THR A 265 -4.10 1.04 16.84
CA THR A 265 -5.21 0.79 15.92
C THR A 265 -4.84 -0.34 14.97
N PHE A 266 -5.69 -1.35 14.89
CA PHE A 266 -5.52 -2.47 13.98
C PHE A 266 -6.74 -2.64 13.07
N GLY A 267 -6.52 -2.74 11.77
CA GLY A 267 -7.55 -3.03 10.77
C GLY A 267 -7.13 -4.23 9.94
N LEU A 268 -7.97 -5.24 9.82
CA LEU A 268 -7.67 -6.38 8.98
C LEU A 268 -8.92 -6.88 8.29
N TYR A 269 -8.88 -6.87 6.97
CA TYR A 269 -9.76 -7.72 6.19
C TYR A 269 -9.19 -9.13 6.12
N LEU A 270 -9.98 -10.08 6.59
CA LEU A 270 -9.58 -11.46 6.80
C LEU A 270 -10.66 -12.39 6.27
N PRO A 271 -10.50 -12.92 5.05
CA PRO A 271 -11.37 -13.98 4.57
C PRO A 271 -11.26 -15.16 5.51
N ILE A 272 -12.40 -15.59 6.07
CA ILE A 272 -12.41 -16.51 7.22
C ILE A 272 -11.72 -17.83 6.87
N HIS A 273 -11.90 -18.31 5.65
CA HIS A 273 -11.26 -19.53 5.15
C HIS A 273 -9.73 -19.47 5.17
N MET A 274 -9.10 -18.28 5.10
CA MET A 274 -7.64 -18.13 5.17
C MET A 274 -7.08 -18.42 6.57
N MET A 275 -7.90 -18.25 7.61
CA MET A 275 -7.53 -18.58 8.98
C MET A 275 -7.45 -20.09 9.20
N MET A 276 -8.17 -20.88 8.40
CA MET A 276 -8.46 -22.26 8.74
C MET A 276 -7.40 -23.23 8.24
N GLY A 277 -6.63 -23.76 9.17
CA GLY A 277 -5.81 -24.94 8.93
C GLY A 277 -6.62 -26.23 9.05
N PRO A 278 -5.98 -27.40 8.82
CA PRO A 278 -6.59 -28.70 9.10
C PRO A 278 -7.23 -28.84 10.50
N PRO A 279 -6.63 -28.38 11.61
CA PRO A 279 -7.25 -28.55 12.93
C PRO A 279 -8.48 -27.65 13.13
N ASP A 280 -8.45 -26.40 12.65
CA ASP A 280 -9.60 -25.48 12.74
C ASP A 280 -10.81 -26.04 11.99
N ARG A 281 -10.56 -26.75 10.90
CA ARG A 281 -11.62 -27.34 10.09
C ARG A 281 -12.41 -28.42 10.84
N MET A 282 -11.74 -29.32 11.55
CA MET A 282 -12.44 -30.33 12.38
C MET A 282 -13.25 -29.67 13.50
N GLY A 283 -12.70 -28.63 14.12
CA GLY A 283 -13.42 -27.86 15.14
C GLY A 283 -14.66 -27.16 14.59
N MET A 284 -14.58 -26.63 13.37
CA MET A 284 -15.71 -26.05 12.64
C MET A 284 -16.78 -27.09 12.29
N GLU A 285 -16.39 -28.26 11.80
CA GLU A 285 -17.32 -29.36 11.50
C GLU A 285 -18.07 -29.78 12.77
N ASN A 286 -17.35 -29.95 13.88
CA ASN A 286 -17.95 -30.24 15.19
C ASN A 286 -18.86 -29.10 15.69
N PHE A 287 -18.46 -27.84 15.50
CA PHE A 287 -19.25 -26.68 15.90
C PHE A 287 -20.58 -26.59 15.15
N PHE A 288 -20.54 -26.71 13.82
CA PHE A 288 -21.74 -26.54 13.00
C PHE A 288 -22.60 -27.79 12.87
N LEU A 289 -22.01 -28.99 12.84
CA LEU A 289 -22.75 -30.22 12.60
C LEU A 289 -23.15 -30.94 13.90
N ARG A 290 -22.45 -30.67 15.02
CA ARG A 290 -22.64 -31.39 16.29
C ARG A 290 -22.95 -30.47 17.47
N GLY A 291 -22.95 -29.15 17.28
CA GLY A 291 -23.24 -28.18 18.33
C GLY A 291 -22.18 -28.12 19.44
N HIS A 292 -20.98 -28.67 19.22
CA HIS A 292 -19.89 -28.53 20.18
C HIS A 292 -19.37 -27.08 20.23
N PRO A 293 -18.74 -26.63 21.32
CA PRO A 293 -18.03 -25.35 21.33
C PRO A 293 -16.98 -25.26 20.21
N LEU A 294 -16.81 -24.09 19.61
CA LEU A 294 -15.85 -23.91 18.53
C LEU A 294 -14.43 -24.16 19.05
N SER A 295 -13.69 -25.06 18.41
CA SER A 295 -12.27 -25.29 18.71
C SER A 295 -11.44 -24.87 17.50
N SER A 296 -10.83 -23.69 17.57
CA SER A 296 -10.05 -23.14 16.46
C SER A 296 -8.72 -22.59 16.99
N PRO A 297 -7.64 -23.39 16.96
CA PRO A 297 -6.31 -22.93 17.39
C PRO A 297 -5.86 -21.65 16.69
N SER A 298 -6.27 -21.44 15.44
CA SER A 298 -5.92 -20.25 14.66
C SER A 298 -6.65 -19.01 15.14
N MET A 299 -7.94 -19.13 15.45
CA MET A 299 -8.71 -18.05 16.05
C MET A 299 -8.18 -17.74 17.46
N ASP A 300 -7.96 -18.77 18.28
CA ASP A 300 -7.44 -18.62 19.65
C ASP A 300 -6.07 -17.94 19.67
N HIS A 301 -5.20 -18.27 18.71
CA HIS A 301 -3.92 -17.59 18.57
C HIS A 301 -4.10 -16.09 18.27
N LEU A 302 -4.94 -15.73 17.31
CA LEU A 302 -5.19 -14.32 16.99
C LEU A 302 -5.83 -13.57 18.16
N VAL A 303 -6.83 -14.15 18.83
CA VAL A 303 -7.42 -13.59 20.07
C VAL A 303 -6.34 -13.33 21.11
N GLY A 304 -5.53 -14.35 21.41
CA GLY A 304 -4.45 -14.25 22.39
C GLY A 304 -3.42 -13.19 22.03
N VAL A 305 -3.09 -13.04 20.74
CA VAL A 305 -2.19 -11.97 20.29
C VAL A 305 -2.83 -10.60 20.49
N LEU A 306 -4.07 -10.39 20.04
CA LEU A 306 -4.77 -9.10 20.20
C LEU A 306 -4.94 -8.72 21.68
N HIS A 307 -5.23 -9.69 22.55
CA HIS A 307 -5.27 -9.46 24.00
C HIS A 307 -3.89 -9.11 24.60
N SER A 308 -2.81 -9.65 24.02
CA SER A 308 -1.43 -9.38 24.49
C SER A 308 -0.84 -8.03 24.06
N LEU A 309 -1.55 -7.23 23.26
CA LEU A 309 -1.06 -5.94 22.75
C LEU A 309 -1.40 -4.80 23.73
N PRO A 310 -0.45 -4.32 24.55
CA PRO A 310 -0.77 -3.47 25.70
C PRO A 310 -1.32 -2.09 25.31
N GLN A 311 -0.97 -1.58 24.14
CA GLN A 311 -1.39 -0.25 23.67
C GLN A 311 -2.58 -0.29 22.71
N LEU A 312 -3.09 -1.48 22.37
CA LEU A 312 -4.22 -1.61 21.45
C LEU A 312 -5.44 -0.94 22.07
N ARG A 313 -6.10 -0.08 21.29
CA ARG A 313 -7.32 0.66 21.68
C ARG A 313 -8.50 0.31 20.79
N SER A 314 -8.24 0.09 19.50
CA SER A 314 -9.26 -0.27 18.53
C SER A 314 -8.75 -1.35 17.58
N ALA A 315 -9.58 -2.36 17.34
CA ALA A 315 -9.31 -3.41 16.38
C ALA A 315 -10.54 -3.69 15.53
N ARG A 316 -10.42 -3.46 14.23
CA ARG A 316 -11.44 -3.74 13.22
C ARG A 316 -11.06 -4.99 12.44
N LEU A 317 -11.91 -6.01 12.51
CA LEU A 317 -11.75 -7.26 11.76
C LEU A 317 -12.92 -7.37 10.79
N GLN A 318 -12.64 -7.25 9.49
CA GLN A 318 -13.64 -7.49 8.46
C GLN A 318 -13.54 -8.93 7.99
N MET A 319 -14.51 -9.73 8.40
CA MET A 319 -14.65 -11.12 8.00
C MET A 319 -15.55 -11.18 6.76
N ASP A 320 -15.10 -11.87 5.72
CA ASP A 320 -15.85 -11.96 4.47
C ASP A 320 -15.79 -13.38 3.90
N SER A 321 -16.97 -13.91 3.57
CA SER A 321 -17.19 -15.20 2.92
C SER A 321 -17.34 -15.08 1.39
N SER A 322 -17.55 -13.89 0.83
CA SER A 322 -17.88 -13.67 -0.58
C SER A 322 -16.83 -14.21 -1.57
N MET A 323 -15.59 -14.39 -1.12
CA MET A 323 -14.49 -14.94 -1.91
C MET A 323 -14.54 -16.48 -2.07
N VAL A 324 -15.45 -17.18 -1.40
CA VAL A 324 -15.57 -18.66 -1.52
C VAL A 324 -15.95 -19.09 -2.93
N GLU A 325 -16.69 -18.25 -3.68
CA GLU A 325 -17.07 -18.56 -5.07
C GLU A 325 -15.87 -18.73 -6.01
N GLY A 326 -14.77 -18.00 -5.77
CA GLY A 326 -13.54 -18.09 -6.55
C GLY A 326 -12.71 -19.35 -6.26
N ILE A 327 -12.90 -19.99 -5.10
CA ILE A 327 -12.14 -21.18 -4.67
C ILE A 327 -12.53 -22.41 -5.52
N HIS A 328 -13.77 -22.45 -6.03
CA HIS A 328 -14.27 -23.53 -6.89
C HIS A 328 -13.49 -23.69 -8.20
N ALA A 329 -12.88 -22.63 -8.72
CA ALA A 329 -12.15 -22.70 -9.98
C ALA A 329 -10.74 -23.31 -9.85
N LEU A 330 -10.21 -23.46 -8.63
CA LEU A 330 -8.77 -23.67 -8.42
C LEU A 330 -8.40 -24.91 -7.61
N SER A 331 -9.34 -25.50 -6.85
CA SER A 331 -9.04 -26.71 -6.08
C SER A 331 -9.72 -27.96 -6.65
N ASN A 332 -9.14 -28.56 -7.69
CA ASN A 332 -9.46 -29.93 -8.11
C ASN A 332 -9.04 -31.00 -7.07
N HIS A 333 -8.44 -30.61 -5.94
CA HIS A 333 -7.84 -31.52 -4.96
C HIS A 333 -8.37 -31.40 -3.53
N GLN A 334 -9.29 -30.48 -3.23
CA GLN A 334 -9.95 -30.48 -1.92
C GLN A 334 -11.26 -31.25 -2.01
N ARG A 335 -11.32 -32.40 -1.34
CA ARG A 335 -12.50 -33.30 -1.24
C ARG A 335 -13.77 -32.66 -0.64
N TYR A 336 -13.78 -31.36 -0.30
CA TYR A 336 -14.83 -30.78 0.55
C TYR A 336 -15.18 -29.29 0.29
N PRO A 337 -15.35 -28.84 -0.96
CA PRO A 337 -15.86 -27.49 -1.23
C PRO A 337 -17.27 -27.27 -0.63
N GLY A 338 -18.04 -28.35 -0.45
CA GLY A 338 -19.40 -28.28 0.11
C GLY A 338 -19.45 -27.83 1.57
N PHE A 339 -18.51 -28.27 2.42
CA PHE A 339 -18.54 -27.91 3.84
C PHE A 339 -18.22 -26.43 4.06
N LEU A 340 -17.20 -25.87 3.40
CA LEU A 340 -16.84 -24.46 3.59
C LEU A 340 -17.94 -23.54 3.07
N ARG A 341 -18.57 -23.87 1.94
CA ARG A 341 -19.76 -23.15 1.46
C ARG A 341 -20.91 -23.23 2.45
N PHE A 342 -21.15 -24.41 3.03
CA PHE A 342 -22.14 -24.59 4.08
C PHE A 342 -21.81 -23.72 5.30
N ALA A 343 -20.60 -23.81 5.85
CA ALA A 343 -20.18 -23.14 7.07
C ALA A 343 -20.14 -21.60 6.94
N PHE A 344 -19.80 -21.08 5.77
CA PHE A 344 -19.70 -19.64 5.49
C PHE A 344 -20.88 -19.12 4.67
N SER A 345 -22.09 -19.61 4.95
CA SER A 345 -23.31 -19.11 4.30
C SER A 345 -24.36 -18.75 5.32
N GLY A 346 -25.03 -17.61 5.12
CA GLY A 346 -26.21 -17.25 5.88
C GLY A 346 -25.92 -17.04 7.38
N VAL A 347 -26.94 -17.38 8.16
CA VAL A 347 -26.96 -17.47 9.64
C VAL A 347 -25.71 -18.12 10.25
N ARG A 348 -25.07 -19.08 9.57
CA ARG A 348 -23.88 -19.79 10.08
C ARG A 348 -22.64 -18.91 10.14
N GLU A 349 -22.47 -18.02 9.15
CA GLU A 349 -21.40 -17.03 9.17
C GLU A 349 -21.61 -16.04 10.32
N GLY A 350 -22.85 -15.54 10.49
CA GLY A 350 -23.22 -14.69 11.61
C GLY A 350 -22.92 -15.34 12.97
N ARG A 351 -23.22 -16.64 13.12
CA ARG A 351 -22.88 -17.42 14.33
C ARG A 351 -21.37 -17.47 14.59
N LEU A 352 -20.55 -17.69 13.56
CA LEU A 352 -19.09 -17.72 13.71
C LEU A 352 -18.51 -16.35 14.10
N VAL A 353 -19.07 -15.28 13.52
CA VAL A 353 -18.71 -13.90 13.86
C VAL A 353 -19.06 -13.60 15.32
N GLN A 354 -20.22 -14.04 15.79
CA GLN A 354 -20.62 -13.88 17.19
C GLN A 354 -19.71 -14.65 18.15
N GLU A 355 -19.34 -15.88 17.82
CA GLU A 355 -18.38 -16.65 18.61
C GLU A 355 -17.04 -15.90 18.73
N PHE A 356 -16.55 -15.32 17.64
CA PHE A 356 -15.32 -14.55 17.66
C PHE A 356 -15.44 -13.25 18.47
N ARG A 357 -16.59 -12.55 18.39
CA ARG A 357 -16.91 -11.40 19.24
C ARG A 357 -16.88 -11.77 20.72
N THR A 358 -17.50 -12.88 21.10
CA THR A 358 -17.54 -13.36 22.48
C THR A 358 -16.13 -13.58 23.04
N ARG A 359 -15.23 -14.19 22.26
CA ARG A 359 -13.83 -14.38 22.68
C ARG A 359 -13.08 -13.06 22.85
N LEU A 360 -13.31 -12.08 21.97
CA LEU A 360 -12.62 -10.80 22.04
C LEU A 360 -13.12 -9.91 23.20
N ARG A 361 -14.40 -10.04 23.59
CA ARG A 361 -15.04 -9.30 24.70
C ARG A 361 -14.39 -9.48 26.07
N ALA A 362 -13.56 -10.51 26.26
CA ALA A 362 -12.81 -10.68 27.51
C ALA A 362 -11.88 -9.47 27.82
N ARG A 363 -11.55 -8.66 26.81
CA ARG A 363 -10.76 -7.45 26.94
C ARG A 363 -11.63 -6.21 26.73
N GLN A 364 -11.98 -5.54 27.83
CA GLN A 364 -12.94 -4.41 27.85
C GLN A 364 -12.34 -3.05 27.52
N ASP A 365 -11.01 -2.90 27.61
CA ASP A 365 -10.29 -1.66 27.30
C ASP A 365 -10.08 -1.43 25.79
N VAL A 366 -10.51 -2.38 24.95
CA VAL A 366 -10.33 -2.33 23.49
C VAL A 366 -11.67 -2.37 22.78
N GLU A 367 -11.84 -1.43 21.86
CA GLU A 367 -12.98 -1.42 20.96
C GLU A 367 -12.76 -2.43 19.83
N PHE A 368 -13.44 -3.58 19.91
CA PHE A 368 -13.45 -4.58 18.85
C PHE A 368 -14.64 -4.39 17.91
N GLN A 369 -14.36 -4.06 16.64
CA GLN A 369 -15.33 -3.97 15.57
C GLN A 369 -15.18 -5.18 14.65
N ILE A 370 -15.97 -6.23 14.85
CA ILE A 370 -16.02 -7.35 13.90
C ILE A 370 -17.14 -7.09 12.91
N MET A 371 -16.77 -6.83 11.66
CA MET A 371 -17.70 -6.59 10.56
C MET A 371 -17.84 -7.88 9.76
N ALA A 372 -19.07 -8.24 9.45
CA ALA A 372 -19.41 -9.19 8.39
C ALA A 372 -20.27 -8.43 7.36
N PRO A 373 -20.55 -9.00 6.16
CA PRO A 373 -21.56 -8.44 5.27
C PRO A 373 -22.85 -8.21 6.08
N VAL A 374 -23.38 -6.97 6.06
CA VAL A 374 -24.42 -6.46 6.99
C VAL A 374 -25.60 -7.44 7.11
N ASP A 375 -26.03 -7.99 5.97
CA ASP A 375 -27.13 -8.93 5.87
C ASP A 375 -26.95 -10.16 6.79
N GLN A 376 -25.72 -10.63 7.03
CA GLN A 376 -25.49 -11.92 7.70
C GLN A 376 -25.62 -11.87 9.23
N VAL A 377 -25.25 -10.75 9.85
CA VAL A 377 -25.36 -10.61 11.32
C VAL A 377 -26.80 -10.35 11.71
N GLU A 378 -27.49 -9.49 10.97
CA GLU A 378 -28.90 -9.19 11.22
C GLU A 378 -29.76 -10.44 11.03
N LEU A 379 -29.50 -11.23 9.98
CA LEU A 379 -30.18 -12.53 9.78
C LEU A 379 -29.94 -13.52 10.93
N TYR A 380 -28.75 -13.52 11.55
CA TYR A 380 -28.48 -14.37 12.70
C TYR A 380 -29.23 -13.93 13.95
N GLU A 381 -29.26 -12.62 14.25
CA GLU A 381 -30.01 -12.07 15.38
C GLU A 381 -31.52 -12.25 15.20
N GLU A 382 -32.03 -12.03 13.98
CA GLU A 382 -33.42 -12.28 13.64
C GLU A 382 -33.76 -13.77 13.81
N TRP A 383 -32.91 -14.67 13.31
CA TRP A 383 -33.07 -16.11 13.50
C TRP A 383 -33.06 -16.49 14.99
N LEU A 384 -32.15 -15.95 15.81
CA LEU A 384 -32.15 -16.17 17.26
C LEU A 384 -33.41 -15.66 17.95
N SER A 385 -34.03 -14.59 17.43
CA SER A 385 -35.29 -14.07 17.98
C SER A 385 -36.47 -15.01 17.71
N GLN A 386 -36.43 -15.74 16.59
CA GLN A 386 -37.44 -16.73 16.22
C GLN A 386 -37.21 -18.09 16.92
N PHE A 387 -35.96 -18.43 17.23
CA PHE A 387 -35.55 -19.70 17.83
C PHE A 387 -34.73 -19.47 19.13
N PRO A 388 -35.34 -18.96 20.21
CA PRO A 388 -34.62 -18.62 21.44
C PRO A 388 -33.97 -19.83 22.13
N ASP A 389 -34.55 -21.02 21.97
CA ASP A 389 -34.04 -22.28 22.51
C ASP A 389 -32.76 -22.76 21.79
N GLU A 390 -32.45 -22.21 20.61
CA GLU A 390 -31.21 -22.48 19.89
C GLU A 390 -30.07 -21.53 20.30
N ARG A 391 -30.29 -20.66 21.29
CA ARG A 391 -29.20 -20.03 22.03
C ARG A 391 -28.46 -21.12 22.80
N LEU A 392 -27.38 -21.61 22.21
CA LEU A 392 -26.44 -22.47 22.93
C LEU A 392 -25.96 -21.75 24.20
N PRO A 393 -25.81 -22.48 25.32
CA PRO A 393 -25.38 -21.93 26.60
C PRO A 393 -23.98 -21.30 26.56
#